data_AF-A0A0W0Z4N5-F1
#
_entry.id   AF-A0A0W0Z4N5-F1
#
_cell.length_a   1.000
_cell.length_b   1.000
_cell.length_c   1.000
_cell.angle_alpha   90.00
_cell.angle_beta   90.00
_cell.angle_gamma   90.00
#
_symmetry.space_group_name_H-M   'P 1'
#
loop_
_entity.id
_entity.type
_entity.pdbx_description
1 polymer ?
#
loop_
_entity_poly.entity_id
_entity_poly.type
_entity_poly.pdbx_seq_one_letter_code
_entity_poly.pdbx_strand_id
1 'polypeptide(L)'
;MTRLLLVIVVLMMNTIAVQAENIGKITYKEACSRCHAPQLAMALKAPAAFDKKAWNIRFKEAAVESDNNPEQFKTPMDYFLYNVKIGKGLMHHKGLCKESGLPDKYCTDEALTQAILYMSKNDHET
;
A
#
# COMPACT_ATOMS: atom_id res chain seq x y z
N MET A 1 0.91 -8.43 38.52
CA MET A 1 0.19 -8.92 37.33
C MET A 1 -0.07 -7.83 36.29
N THR A 2 -0.59 -6.66 36.66
CA THR A 2 -0.98 -5.58 35.71
C THR A 2 0.18 -5.05 34.85
N ARG A 3 1.39 -4.91 35.41
CA ARG A 3 2.58 -4.45 34.66
C ARG A 3 3.10 -5.49 33.65
N LEU A 4 3.02 -6.78 33.99
CA LEU A 4 3.43 -7.87 33.10
C LEU A 4 2.47 -8.01 31.91
N LEU A 5 1.17 -7.85 32.15
CA LEU A 5 0.15 -7.84 31.10
C LEU A 5 0.36 -6.68 30.12
N LEU A 6 0.66 -5.48 30.62
CA LEU A 6 0.95 -4.30 29.80
C LEU A 6 2.17 -4.50 28.89
N VAL A 7 3.25 -5.08 29.42
CA VAL A 7 4.46 -5.37 28.64
C VAL A 7 4.16 -6.39 27.53
N ILE A 8 3.39 -7.44 27.82
CA ILE A 8 2.99 -8.44 26.82
C ILE A 8 2.15 -7.82 25.70
N VAL A 9 1.18 -6.96 26.05
CA VAL A 9 0.33 -6.27 25.05
C VAL A 9 1.18 -5.37 24.15
N VAL A 10 2.09 -4.58 24.71
CA VAL A 10 2.98 -3.72 23.93
C VAL A 10 3.87 -4.55 22.99
N LEU A 11 4.43 -5.67 23.46
CA LEU A 11 5.27 -6.54 22.63
C LEU A 11 4.48 -7.13 21.45
N MET A 12 3.23 -7.58 21.67
CA MET A 12 2.38 -8.11 20.60
C MET A 12 2.05 -7.05 19.53
N MET A 13 1.75 -5.82 19.95
CA MET A 13 1.48 -4.72 19.01
C MET A 13 2.69 -4.41 18.12
N ASN A 14 3.90 -4.41 18.69
CA ASN A 14 5.12 -4.16 17.92
C ASN A 14 5.39 -5.28 16.89
N THR A 15 5.16 -6.55 17.24
CA THR A 15 5.37 -7.66 16.30
C THR A 15 4.43 -7.61 15.09
N ILE A 16 3.17 -7.19 15.30
CA ILE A 16 2.18 -7.04 14.22
C ILE A 16 2.60 -5.91 13.28
N ALA A 17 3.05 -4.77 13.82
CA ALA A 17 3.50 -3.64 13.03
C ALA A 17 4.72 -3.99 12.15
N VAL A 18 5.71 -4.69 12.72
CA VAL A 18 6.91 -5.14 11.98
C VAL A 18 6.55 -6.14 10.88
N GLN A 19 5.60 -7.05 11.15
CA GLN A 19 5.15 -8.00 10.14
C GLN A 19 4.42 -7.31 9.00
N ALA A 20 3.52 -6.36 9.30
CA ALA A 20 2.81 -5.58 8.31
C ALA A 20 3.76 -4.75 7.42
N GLU A 21 4.76 -4.10 8.02
CA GLU A 21 5.80 -3.37 7.29
C GLU A 21 6.61 -4.28 6.37
N ASN A 22 7.02 -5.46 6.85
CA ASN A 22 7.75 -6.43 6.04
C ASN A 22 6.92 -6.92 4.85
N ILE A 23 5.63 -7.18 5.05
CA ILE A 23 4.73 -7.58 3.96
C ILE A 23 4.62 -6.45 2.93
N GLY A 24 4.34 -5.22 3.36
CA GLY A 24 4.22 -4.07 2.47
C GLY A 24 5.47 -3.79 1.65
N LYS A 25 6.66 -3.87 2.29
CA LYS A 25 7.95 -3.73 1.62
C LYS A 25 8.21 -4.81 0.58
N ILE A 26 7.92 -6.08 0.90
CA ILE A 26 8.10 -7.21 -0.03
C ILE A 26 7.15 -7.07 -1.21
N THR A 27 5.86 -6.81 -0.96
CA THR A 27 4.87 -6.62 -2.03
C THR A 27 5.24 -5.45 -2.94
N TYR A 28 5.68 -4.31 -2.37
CA TYR A 28 6.20 -3.20 -3.17
C TYR A 28 7.36 -3.65 -4.06
N LYS A 29 8.38 -4.28 -3.48
CA LYS A 29 9.61 -4.63 -4.19
C LYS A 29 9.32 -5.55 -5.38
N GLU A 30 8.51 -6.56 -5.18
CA GLU A 30 8.34 -7.65 -6.14
C GLU A 30 7.23 -7.36 -7.17
N ALA A 31 6.19 -6.60 -6.80
CA ALA A 31 5.04 -6.33 -7.68
C ALA A 31 4.98 -4.88 -8.16
N CYS A 32 5.15 -3.90 -7.28
CA CYS A 32 4.84 -2.49 -7.57
C CYS A 32 6.04 -1.67 -8.09
N SER A 33 7.26 -2.01 -7.68
CA SER A 33 8.47 -1.20 -7.88
C SER A 33 8.80 -0.97 -9.36
N ARG A 34 8.45 -1.92 -10.24
CA ARG A 34 8.66 -1.81 -11.69
C ARG A 34 7.95 -0.62 -12.31
N CYS A 35 6.90 -0.10 -11.67
CA CYS A 35 6.16 1.06 -12.13
C CYS A 35 6.27 2.24 -11.17
N HIS A 36 6.35 1.99 -9.86
CA HIS A 36 6.31 3.03 -8.84
C HIS A 36 7.69 3.48 -8.35
N ALA A 37 8.79 2.81 -8.71
CA ALA A 37 10.12 3.29 -8.31
C ALA A 37 10.36 4.72 -8.85
N PRO A 38 10.96 5.65 -8.07
CA PRO A 38 11.07 7.06 -8.43
C PRO A 38 11.62 7.32 -9.84
N GLN A 39 12.61 6.53 -10.26
CA GLN A 39 13.28 6.62 -11.56
C GLN A 39 12.41 6.17 -12.74
N LEU A 40 11.35 5.39 -12.51
CA LEU A 40 10.44 4.88 -13.55
C LEU A 40 9.07 5.56 -13.54
N ALA A 41 8.60 5.96 -12.35
CA ALA A 41 7.23 6.40 -12.13
C ALA A 41 6.84 7.61 -12.98
N MET A 42 7.76 8.58 -13.12
CA MET A 42 7.50 9.78 -13.93
C MET A 42 7.23 9.43 -15.40
N ALA A 43 8.01 8.53 -15.99
CA ALA A 43 7.84 8.10 -17.38
C ALA A 43 6.52 7.33 -17.59
N LEU A 44 6.08 6.59 -16.56
CA LEU A 44 4.86 5.80 -16.58
C LEU A 44 3.62 6.55 -16.07
N LYS A 45 3.78 7.83 -15.68
CA LYS A 45 2.75 8.66 -15.04
C LYS A 45 2.15 8.02 -13.78
N ALA A 46 2.91 7.17 -13.10
CA ALA A 46 2.56 6.59 -11.80
C ALA A 46 2.93 7.56 -10.66
N PRO A 47 2.26 7.52 -9.49
CA PRO A 47 2.78 8.18 -8.30
C PRO A 47 4.10 7.51 -7.91
N ALA A 48 5.20 8.27 -7.89
CA ALA A 48 6.48 7.77 -7.41
C ALA A 48 6.35 7.33 -5.95
N ALA A 49 6.85 6.14 -5.64
CA ALA A 49 7.04 5.71 -4.27
C ALA A 49 7.88 6.76 -3.55
N PHE A 50 7.47 7.04 -2.32
CA PHE A 50 8.09 7.99 -1.40
C PHE A 50 8.06 9.47 -1.82
N ASP A 51 7.37 9.80 -2.92
CA ASP A 51 6.98 11.18 -3.21
C ASP A 51 5.75 11.55 -2.39
N LYS A 52 6.00 12.09 -1.19
CA LYS A 52 4.96 12.55 -0.25
C LYS A 52 3.94 13.47 -0.91
N LYS A 53 4.38 14.37 -1.80
CA LYS A 53 3.49 15.34 -2.43
C LYS A 53 2.56 14.64 -3.42
N ALA A 54 3.10 13.73 -4.23
CA ALA A 54 2.29 12.92 -5.15
C ALA A 54 1.29 12.06 -4.38
N TRP A 55 1.70 11.36 -3.33
CA TRP A 55 0.82 10.52 -2.54
C TRP A 55 -0.26 11.32 -1.80
N ASN A 56 0.07 12.47 -1.21
CA ASN A 56 -0.92 13.34 -0.59
C ASN A 56 -2.02 13.79 -1.55
N ILE A 57 -1.68 14.10 -2.80
CA ILE A 57 -2.66 14.43 -3.84
C ILE A 57 -3.56 13.22 -4.09
N ARG A 58 -2.98 12.03 -4.25
CA ARG A 58 -3.75 10.80 -4.49
C ARG A 58 -4.68 10.46 -3.33
N PHE A 59 -4.26 10.63 -2.08
CA PHE A 59 -5.12 10.41 -0.91
C PHE A 59 -6.29 11.41 -0.85
N LYS A 60 -6.08 12.67 -1.27
CA LYS A 60 -7.17 13.65 -1.38
C LYS A 60 -8.17 13.27 -2.46
N GLU A 61 -7.68 12.86 -3.63
CA GLU A 61 -8.54 12.37 -4.73
C GLU A 61 -9.34 11.14 -4.26
N ALA A 62 -8.69 10.18 -3.60
CA ALA A 62 -9.34 8.99 -3.08
C ALA A 62 -10.40 9.30 -2.01
N ALA A 63 -10.19 10.32 -1.17
CA ALA A 63 -11.19 10.79 -0.22
C ALA A 63 -12.43 11.36 -0.92
N VAL A 64 -12.24 12.21 -1.92
CA VAL A 64 -13.34 12.75 -2.72
C VAL A 64 -14.12 11.62 -3.42
N GLU A 65 -13.42 10.62 -3.97
CA GLU A 65 -14.06 9.47 -4.61
C GLU A 65 -14.85 8.60 -3.62
N SER A 66 -14.35 8.46 -2.39
CA SER A 66 -15.05 7.76 -1.31
C SER A 66 -16.30 8.50 -0.86
N ASP A 67 -16.22 9.83 -0.72
CA ASP A 67 -17.35 10.67 -0.34
C ASP A 67 -18.45 10.68 -1.42
N ASN A 68 -18.06 10.67 -2.70
CA ASN A 68 -18.99 10.68 -3.83
C ASN A 68 -19.62 9.30 -4.09
N ASN A 69 -18.96 8.20 -3.70
CA ASN A 69 -19.40 6.84 -3.99
C ASN A 69 -19.38 5.94 -2.73
N PRO A 70 -20.13 6.29 -1.67
CA PRO A 70 -20.01 5.64 -0.35
C PRO A 70 -20.47 4.19 -0.34
N GLU A 71 -21.33 3.78 -1.29
CA GLU A 71 -21.74 2.37 -1.44
C GLU A 71 -20.61 1.49 -1.98
N GLN A 72 -19.70 2.06 -2.77
CA GLN A 72 -18.59 1.34 -3.41
C GLN A 72 -17.29 1.46 -2.60
N PHE A 73 -17.01 2.64 -2.05
CA PHE A 73 -15.79 2.92 -1.30
C PHE A 73 -16.13 3.51 0.07
N LYS A 74 -16.01 2.70 1.12
CA LYS A 74 -16.26 3.17 2.49
C LYS A 74 -15.13 4.04 3.02
N THR A 75 -13.93 3.85 2.47
CA THR A 75 -12.72 4.58 2.82
C THR A 75 -11.92 4.94 1.56
N PRO A 76 -11.01 5.94 1.65
CA PRO A 76 -10.05 6.22 0.59
C PRO A 76 -9.17 5.01 0.23
N MET A 77 -8.90 4.12 1.20
CA MET A 77 -8.11 2.91 0.96
C MET A 77 -8.88 1.90 0.10
N ASP A 78 -10.20 1.80 0.24
CA ASP A 78 -11.03 0.94 -0.60
C ASP A 78 -10.94 1.37 -2.07
N TYR A 79 -10.91 2.68 -2.33
CA TYR A 79 -10.69 3.21 -3.67
C TYR A 79 -9.33 2.78 -4.24
N PHE A 80 -8.25 2.86 -3.45
CA PHE A 80 -6.94 2.40 -3.91
C PHE A 80 -6.91 0.90 -4.17
N LEU A 81 -7.40 0.09 -3.21
CA LEU A 81 -7.43 -1.36 -3.34
C LEU A 81 -8.25 -1.81 -4.56
N TYR A 82 -9.41 -1.19 -4.78
CA TYR A 82 -10.20 -1.44 -5.97
C TYR A 82 -9.38 -1.20 -7.24
N ASN A 83 -8.77 -0.01 -7.37
CA ASN A 83 -7.96 0.34 -8.53
C ASN A 83 -6.75 -0.57 -8.72
N VAL A 84 -6.07 -0.99 -7.65
CA VAL A 84 -4.96 -1.95 -7.76
C VAL A 84 -5.47 -3.29 -8.25
N LYS A 85 -6.59 -3.80 -7.72
CA LYS A 85 -7.17 -5.09 -8.11
C LYS A 85 -7.65 -5.09 -9.56
N ILE A 86 -8.34 -4.03 -9.99
CA ILE A 86 -8.90 -3.91 -11.34
C ILE A 86 -7.96 -3.25 -12.37
N GLY A 87 -6.81 -2.73 -11.95
CA GLY A 87 -5.94 -1.93 -12.81
C GLY A 87 -6.48 -0.51 -13.07
N LYS A 88 -5.58 0.43 -13.36
CA LYS A 88 -5.93 1.83 -13.72
C LYS A 88 -4.85 2.42 -14.62
N GLY A 89 -5.24 2.88 -15.82
CA GLY A 89 -4.28 3.39 -16.81
C GLY A 89 -3.30 2.30 -17.24
N LEU A 90 -2.00 2.53 -17.06
CA LEU A 90 -0.94 1.54 -17.34
C LEU A 90 -0.72 0.54 -16.21
N MET A 91 -1.38 0.71 -15.05
CA MET A 91 -1.27 -0.23 -13.94
C MET A 91 -2.09 -1.48 -14.26
N HIS A 92 -1.41 -2.62 -14.33
CA HIS A 92 -2.05 -3.90 -14.62
C HIS A 92 -2.93 -4.38 -13.46
N HIS A 93 -3.82 -5.33 -13.74
CA HIS A 93 -4.66 -5.96 -12.72
C HIS A 93 -3.80 -6.53 -11.59
N LYS A 94 -4.23 -6.30 -10.34
CA LYS A 94 -3.50 -6.65 -9.12
C LYS A 94 -2.08 -6.08 -9.04
N GLY A 95 -1.71 -5.06 -9.81
CA GLY A 95 -0.38 -4.44 -9.73
C GLY A 95 0.77 -5.42 -9.99
N LEU A 96 0.63 -6.29 -10.99
CA LEU A 96 1.59 -7.35 -11.35
C LEU A 96 1.72 -8.50 -10.34
N CYS A 97 0.84 -8.61 -9.34
CA CYS A 97 0.94 -9.67 -8.34
C CYS A 97 0.93 -11.08 -8.94
N LYS A 98 0.11 -11.33 -9.98
CA LYS A 98 0.05 -12.64 -10.64
C LYS A 98 1.29 -12.88 -11.51
N GLU A 99 1.81 -11.82 -12.13
CA GLU A 99 2.92 -11.84 -13.07
C GLU A 99 4.28 -11.89 -12.35
N SER A 100 4.33 -11.47 -11.09
CA SER A 100 5.53 -11.45 -10.25
C SER A 100 5.95 -12.83 -9.72
N GLY A 101 5.11 -13.86 -9.89
CA GLY A 101 5.36 -15.19 -9.33
C GLY A 101 5.39 -15.23 -7.79
N LEU A 102 4.89 -14.18 -7.13
CA LEU A 102 4.83 -14.08 -5.68
C LEU A 102 3.91 -15.15 -5.08
N PRO A 103 4.25 -15.70 -3.90
CA PRO A 103 3.29 -16.44 -3.08
C PRO A 103 2.04 -15.60 -2.79
N ASP A 104 0.85 -16.22 -2.81
CA ASP A 104 -0.45 -15.56 -2.65
C ASP A 104 -0.53 -14.62 -1.42
N LYS A 105 0.20 -14.92 -0.34
CA LYS A 105 0.26 -14.10 0.88
C LYS A 105 0.72 -12.65 0.65
N TYR A 106 1.45 -12.38 -0.43
CA TYR A 106 1.91 -11.02 -0.79
C TYR A 106 0.96 -10.30 -1.76
N CYS A 107 -0.15 -10.95 -2.12
CA CYS A 107 -1.14 -10.48 -3.08
C CYS A 107 -2.56 -10.44 -2.49
N THR A 108 -2.66 -10.51 -1.17
CA THR A 108 -3.89 -10.29 -0.41
C THR A 108 -4.22 -8.80 -0.34
N ASP A 109 -5.47 -8.46 -0.02
CA ASP A 109 -5.87 -7.06 0.18
C ASP A 109 -5.06 -6.39 1.30
N GLU A 110 -4.68 -7.15 2.35
CA GLU A 110 -3.76 -6.67 3.39
C GLU A 110 -2.39 -6.34 2.81
N ALA A 111 -1.80 -7.24 2.01
CA ALA A 111 -0.48 -7.03 1.44
C ALA A 111 -0.44 -5.83 0.48
N LEU A 112 -1.48 -5.67 -0.34
CA LEU A 112 -1.65 -4.51 -1.22
C LEU A 112 -1.84 -3.22 -0.43
N THR A 113 -2.63 -3.25 0.65
CA THR A 113 -2.80 -2.11 1.56
C THR A 113 -1.46 -1.69 2.16
N GLN A 114 -0.71 -2.65 2.71
CA GLN A 114 0.59 -2.38 3.30
C GLN A 114 1.60 -1.88 2.26
N ALA A 115 1.52 -2.34 1.01
CA ALA A 115 2.37 -1.81 -0.07
C ALA A 115 2.02 -0.36 -0.43
N ILE A 116 0.72 -0.01 -0.49
CA ILE A 116 0.27 1.38 -0.70
C ILE A 116 0.77 2.28 0.44
N LEU A 117 0.61 1.83 1.69
CA LEU A 117 1.09 2.56 2.86
C LEU A 117 2.63 2.68 2.85
N TYR A 118 3.33 1.61 2.49
CA TYR A 118 4.79 1.62 2.37
C TYR A 118 5.26 2.65 1.34
N MET A 119 4.66 2.65 0.14
CA MET A 119 4.99 3.61 -0.91
C MET A 119 4.63 5.05 -0.56
N SER A 120 3.68 5.30 0.33
CA SER A 120 3.27 6.65 0.73
C SER A 120 4.07 7.25 1.89
N LYS A 121 4.97 6.46 2.51
CA LYS A 121 5.94 6.94 3.51
C LYS A 121 6.94 7.92 2.89
N ASN A 122 7.74 8.59 3.73
CA ASN A 122 8.89 9.37 3.26
C ASN A 122 10.13 8.48 3.11
N ASP A 123 11.02 8.79 2.16
CA ASP A 123 12.32 8.07 1.94
C ASP A 123 13.21 7.99 3.20
N HIS A 124 12.97 8.83 4.21
CA HIS A 124 13.76 8.93 5.44
C HIS A 124 13.19 8.14 6.63
N GLU A 125 12.10 7.40 6.44
CA GLU A 125 11.44 6.60 7.50
C GLU A 125 11.70 5.09 7.37
N THR A 126 12.69 4.69 6.55
CA THR A 126 13.11 3.27 6.34
C THR A 126 14.51 2.98 6.82
#